data_AF-A0A9D1F1S9-F1
#
_entry.id   AF-A0A9D1F1S9-F1
#
_cell.length_a   1.000
_cell.length_b   1.000
_cell.length_c   1.000
_cell.angle_alpha   90.00
_cell.angle_beta   90.00
_cell.angle_gamma   90.00
#
_symmetry.space_group_name_H-M   'P 1'
#
loop_
_entity.id
_entity.type
_entity.pdbx_description
1 polymer ?
#
loop_
_entity_poly.entity_id
_entity_poly.type
_entity_poly.pdbx_seq_one_letter_code
_entity_poly.pdbx_strand_id
1 'polypeptide(L)'
;MVGGGSPNALRAVQQRVIQNVHVNYFNSPDHDNTLTNVAAHKGVCLSPGFLNDHSGQFAWIPFDCEENFPCVLCTHSGDERTEVMDFVKTLQELYAKQEGQLL
;
A
#
# COMPACT_ATOMS: atom_id res chain seq x y z
N MET A 1 -12.66 2.21 -4.17
CA MET A 1 -12.66 0.98 -3.35
C MET A 1 -11.40 0.94 -2.49
N VAL A 2 -11.46 0.26 -1.34
CA VAL A 2 -10.30 -0.24 -0.58
C VAL A 2 -10.56 -1.71 -0.22
N GLY A 3 -9.51 -2.49 0.03
CA GLY A 3 -9.62 -3.91 0.40
C GLY A 3 -9.96 -4.13 1.88
N GLY A 4 -10.51 -5.30 2.23
CA GLY A 4 -10.97 -5.61 3.59
C GLY A 4 -9.88 -5.52 4.67
N GLY A 5 -8.62 -5.78 4.32
CA GLY A 5 -7.45 -5.65 5.20
C GLY A 5 -6.78 -4.27 5.22
N SER A 6 -7.38 -3.25 4.59
CA SER A 6 -6.71 -1.95 4.45
C SER A 6 -6.45 -1.26 5.80
N PRO A 7 -5.26 -0.64 5.98
CA PRO A 7 -4.92 0.12 7.19
C PRO A 7 -5.90 1.27 7.46
N ASN A 8 -6.00 1.68 8.73
CA ASN A 8 -6.86 2.81 9.15
C ASN A 8 -6.57 4.09 8.36
N ALA A 9 -5.30 4.38 8.08
CA ALA A 9 -4.90 5.51 7.25
C ALA A 9 -5.55 5.48 5.85
N LEU A 10 -5.65 4.30 5.22
CA LEU A 10 -6.17 4.20 3.84
C LEU A 10 -7.69 4.34 3.84
N ARG A 11 -8.32 3.82 4.90
CA ARG A 11 -9.75 4.03 5.15
C ARG A 11 -10.05 5.51 5.39
N ALA A 12 -9.20 6.23 6.12
CA ALA A 12 -9.36 7.67 6.33
C ALA A 12 -9.28 8.46 5.01
N VAL A 13 -8.30 8.15 4.16
CA VAL A 13 -8.20 8.73 2.80
C VAL A 13 -9.47 8.45 1.98
N GLN A 14 -9.95 7.21 1.98
CA GLN A 14 -11.18 6.83 1.28
C GLN A 14 -12.39 7.61 1.78
N GLN A 15 -12.57 7.72 3.10
CA GLN A 15 -13.68 8.46 3.70
C GLN A 15 -13.61 9.96 3.35
N ARG A 16 -12.41 10.55 3.33
CA ARG A 16 -12.23 11.94 2.86
C ARG A 16 -12.69 12.10 1.42
N VAL A 17 -12.33 11.19 0.52
CA VAL A 17 -12.79 11.25 -0.88
C VAL A 17 -14.32 11.14 -0.97
N ILE A 18 -14.92 10.20 -0.24
CA ILE A 18 -16.37 10.01 -0.21
C ILE A 18 -17.09 11.29 0.27
N GLN A 19 -16.59 11.91 1.34
CA GLN A 19 -17.19 13.10 1.94
C GLN A 19 -17.06 14.36 1.07
N ASN A 20 -15.92 14.54 0.39
CA ASN A 20 -15.69 15.76 -0.41
C ASN A 20 -16.26 15.65 -1.83
N VAL A 21 -16.12 14.49 -2.47
CA VAL A 21 -16.47 14.29 -3.88
C VAL A 21 -17.86 13.67 -4.05
N HIS A 22 -18.47 13.16 -2.98
CA HIS A 22 -19.81 12.54 -2.98
C HIS A 22 -19.95 11.39 -3.99
N VAL A 23 -18.97 10.50 -4.00
CA VAL A 23 -18.94 9.33 -4.89
C VAL A 23 -19.61 8.13 -4.24
N ASN A 24 -20.27 7.31 -5.07
CA ASN A 24 -20.70 5.98 -4.66
C ASN A 24 -19.47 5.11 -4.37
N TYR A 25 -19.55 4.28 -3.34
CA TYR A 25 -18.46 3.39 -2.96
C TYR A 25 -18.98 2.02 -2.56
N PHE A 26 -18.11 1.03 -2.75
CA PHE A 26 -18.22 -0.29 -2.18
C PHE A 26 -16.80 -0.78 -1.83
N ASN A 27 -16.73 -1.76 -0.95
CA ASN A 27 -15.46 -2.36 -0.53
C ASN A 27 -15.36 -3.78 -1.11
N SER A 28 -14.12 -4.21 -1.31
CA SER A 28 -13.79 -5.56 -1.76
C SER A 28 -13.19 -6.35 -0.59
N PRO A 29 -13.33 -7.68 -0.55
CA PRO A 29 -12.82 -8.49 0.57
C PRO A 29 -11.29 -8.44 0.70
N ASP A 30 -10.57 -8.36 -0.42
CA ASP A 30 -9.11 -8.34 -0.48
C ASP A 30 -8.61 -7.56 -1.71
N HIS A 31 -7.28 -7.45 -1.85
CA HIS A 31 -6.64 -6.70 -2.94
C HIS A 31 -6.91 -7.32 -4.31
N ASP A 32 -6.83 -8.65 -4.45
CA ASP A 32 -7.03 -9.34 -5.72
C ASP A 32 -8.45 -9.16 -6.26
N ASN A 33 -9.46 -9.25 -5.38
CA ASN A 33 -10.84 -8.94 -5.73
C ASN A 33 -11.00 -7.46 -6.10
N THR A 34 -10.26 -6.57 -5.44
CA THR A 34 -10.26 -5.14 -5.76
C THR A 34 -9.74 -4.90 -7.18
N LEU A 35 -8.60 -5.50 -7.55
CA LEU A 35 -8.04 -5.40 -8.90
C LEU A 35 -8.95 -6.04 -9.95
N THR A 36 -9.59 -7.17 -9.63
CA THR A 36 -10.59 -7.80 -10.51
C THR A 36 -11.76 -6.85 -10.77
N ASN A 37 -12.25 -6.12 -9.76
CA ASN A 37 -13.32 -5.14 -9.93
C ASN A 37 -12.89 -3.93 -10.76
N VAL A 38 -11.62 -3.48 -10.64
CA VAL A 38 -11.06 -2.42 -11.49
C VAL A 38 -10.97 -2.89 -12.95
N ALA A 39 -10.43 -4.09 -13.18
CA ALA A 39 -10.33 -4.69 -14.52
C ALA A 39 -11.71 -4.90 -15.17
N ALA A 40 -12.72 -5.23 -14.37
CA ALA A 40 -14.11 -5.35 -14.81
C ALA A 40 -14.84 -3.99 -14.96
N HIS A 41 -14.12 -2.87 -14.90
CA HIS A 41 -14.65 -1.51 -15.02
C HIS A 41 -15.76 -1.15 -14.02
N LYS A 42 -15.77 -1.78 -12.84
CA LYS A 42 -16.77 -1.49 -11.78
C LYS A 42 -16.41 -0.26 -10.94
N GLY A 43 -15.19 0.26 -11.06
CA GLY A 43 -14.76 1.48 -10.38
C GLY A 43 -13.24 1.63 -10.31
N VAL A 44 -12.79 2.53 -9.44
CA VAL A 44 -11.38 2.81 -9.16
C VAL A 44 -10.98 2.37 -7.74
N CYS A 45 -9.69 2.09 -7.55
CA CYS A 45 -9.11 1.70 -6.28
C CYS A 45 -8.14 2.76 -5.77
N LEU A 46 -8.20 3.07 -4.47
CA LEU A 46 -7.10 3.74 -3.78
C LEU A 46 -6.15 2.65 -3.27
N SER A 47 -4.89 2.70 -3.68
CA SER A 47 -3.90 1.67 -3.36
C SER A 47 -2.57 2.32 -2.96
N PRO A 48 -1.86 1.80 -1.96
CA PRO A 48 -0.46 2.16 -1.72
C PRO A 48 0.39 1.91 -2.97
N GLY A 49 1.33 2.82 -3.24
CA GLY A 49 2.14 2.78 -4.47
C GLY A 49 3.03 1.53 -4.60
N PHE A 50 3.46 0.94 -3.48
CA PHE A 50 4.29 -0.27 -3.48
C PHE A 50 3.55 -1.53 -3.98
N LEU A 51 2.22 -1.46 -4.16
CA LEU A 51 1.43 -2.54 -4.77
C LEU A 51 1.39 -2.45 -6.30
N ASN A 52 2.06 -1.46 -6.91
CA ASN A 52 2.21 -1.40 -8.35
C ASN A 52 3.22 -2.47 -8.81
N ASP A 53 2.74 -3.45 -9.55
CA ASP A 53 3.56 -4.52 -10.14
C ASP A 53 4.32 -4.08 -11.40
N HIS A 54 4.11 -2.84 -11.85
CA HIS A 54 4.68 -2.24 -13.06
C HIS A 54 4.40 -3.04 -14.35
N SER A 55 3.36 -3.88 -14.36
CA SER A 55 2.98 -4.69 -15.53
C SER A 55 2.38 -3.87 -16.68
N GLY A 56 1.95 -2.63 -16.41
CA GLY A 56 1.23 -1.79 -17.36
C GLY A 56 -0.23 -2.20 -17.60
N GLN A 57 -0.75 -3.18 -16.87
CA GLN A 57 -2.14 -3.63 -16.99
C GLN A 57 -3.15 -2.62 -16.44
N PHE A 58 -2.72 -1.77 -15.51
CA PHE A 58 -3.53 -0.73 -14.90
C PHE A 58 -2.87 0.64 -15.07
N ALA A 59 -3.70 1.67 -15.21
CA ALA A 59 -3.24 3.05 -15.12
C ALA A 59 -3.15 3.47 -13.65
N TRP A 60 -1.97 3.92 -13.23
CA TRP A 60 -1.71 4.41 -11.88
C TRP A 60 -1.59 5.92 -11.91
N ILE A 61 -2.44 6.59 -11.13
CA ILE A 61 -2.46 8.05 -11.04
C ILE A 61 -2.02 8.44 -9.62
N PRO A 62 -0.98 9.28 -9.47
CA PRO A 62 -0.59 9.82 -8.17
C PRO A 62 -1.78 10.49 -7.49
N PHE A 63 -1.94 10.24 -6.19
CA PHE A 63 -3.00 10.82 -5.38
C PHE A 63 -2.39 11.53 -4.18
N ASP A 64 -2.61 12.84 -4.10
CA ASP A 64 -2.08 13.65 -3.02
C ASP A 64 -2.82 13.32 -1.71
N CYS A 65 -2.06 12.86 -0.72
CA CYS A 65 -2.55 12.63 0.63
C CYS A 65 -1.44 12.91 1.65
N GLU A 66 -1.84 13.37 2.83
CA GLU A 66 -0.90 13.61 3.94
C GLU A 66 -0.64 12.34 4.76
N GLU A 67 -1.51 11.33 4.60
CA GLU A 67 -1.39 10.05 5.26
C GLU A 67 -0.17 9.27 4.79
N ASN A 68 0.61 8.81 5.77
CA ASN A 68 1.77 7.95 5.54
C ASN A 68 1.47 6.50 5.95
N PHE A 69 2.00 5.56 5.16
CA PHE A 69 1.78 4.13 5.33
C PHE A 69 3.10 3.43 5.65
N PRO A 70 3.48 3.29 6.94
CA PRO A 70 4.75 2.68 7.29
C PRO A 70 4.76 1.21 6.87
N CYS A 71 5.69 0.84 6.00
CA CYS A 71 6.03 -0.55 5.73
C CYS A 71 7.17 -0.94 6.67
N VAL A 72 6.91 -1.84 7.60
CA VAL A 72 7.88 -2.21 8.64
C VAL A 72 8.16 -3.71 8.60
N LEU A 73 9.40 -4.07 8.88
CA LEU A 73 9.81 -5.43 9.15
C LEU A 73 9.78 -5.66 10.65
N CYS A 74 9.10 -6.72 11.08
CA CYS A 74 8.97 -7.08 12.49
C CYS A 74 9.53 -8.48 12.73
N THR A 75 10.19 -8.66 13.89
CA THR A 75 10.63 -9.96 14.40
C THR A 75 9.92 -10.26 15.71
N HIS A 76 10.01 -11.51 16.18
CA HIS A 76 9.52 -11.85 17.50
C HIS A 76 10.33 -11.10 18.58
N SER A 77 9.69 -10.64 19.65
CA SER A 77 10.36 -9.79 20.67
C SER A 77 11.51 -10.48 21.41
N GLY A 78 11.50 -11.81 21.47
CA GLY A 78 12.59 -12.63 22.01
C GLY A 78 13.43 -13.33 20.94
N ASP A 79 13.45 -12.84 19.71
CA ASP A 79 14.30 -13.42 18.66
C ASP A 79 15.76 -12.99 18.87
N GLU A 80 16.64 -13.98 19.14
CA GLU A 80 18.08 -13.77 19.36
C GLU A 80 18.94 -14.37 18.24
N ARG A 81 18.32 -14.91 17.17
CA ARG A 81 19.04 -15.55 16.06
C ARG A 81 19.81 -14.51 15.27
N THR A 82 21.11 -14.69 15.16
CA THR A 82 22.01 -13.76 14.44
C THR A 82 21.63 -13.66 12.97
N GLU A 83 21.21 -14.75 12.34
CA GLU A 83 20.82 -14.79 10.93
C GLU A 83 19.61 -13.89 10.63
N VAL A 84 18.68 -13.77 11.59
CA VAL A 84 17.52 -12.88 11.46
C VAL A 84 17.97 -11.42 11.53
N MET A 85 18.86 -11.09 12.47
CA MET A 85 19.37 -9.72 12.62
C MET A 85 20.25 -9.29 11.45
N ASP A 86 21.08 -10.21 10.93
CA ASP A 86 21.89 -9.96 9.73
C ASP A 86 21.00 -9.73 8.50
N PHE A 87 19.90 -10.47 8.38
CA PHE A 87 18.91 -10.24 7.32
C PHE A 87 18.22 -8.88 7.46
N VAL A 88 17.77 -8.51 8.66
CA VAL A 88 17.17 -7.19 8.94
C VAL A 88 18.15 -6.07 8.56
N LYS A 89 19.41 -6.18 8.96
CA LYS A 89 20.45 -5.21 8.65
C LYS A 89 20.69 -5.10 7.15
N THR A 90 20.76 -6.23 6.44
CA THR A 90 20.93 -6.25 4.99
C THR A 90 19.79 -5.51 4.29
N LEU A 91 18.54 -5.73 4.71
CA LEU A 91 17.39 -5.01 4.16
C LEU A 91 17.50 -3.50 4.45
N GLN A 92 17.81 -3.10 5.67
CA GLN A 92 17.99 -1.69 6.03
C GLN A 92 19.05 -0.99 5.16
N GLU A 93 20.19 -1.64 4.92
CA GLU A 93 21.25 -1.12 4.06
C GLU A 93 20.81 -0.97 2.60
N LEU A 94 19.97 -1.87 2.09
CA LEU A 94 19.42 -1.77 0.73
C LEU A 94 18.47 -0.58 0.60
N TYR A 95 17.56 -0.40 1.54
CA TYR A 95 16.61 0.73 1.53
C TYR A 95 17.33 2.08 1.70
N ALA A 96 18.33 2.17 2.57
CA ALA A 96 19.12 3.40 2.75
C ALA A 96 19.89 3.81 1.47
N LYS A 97 20.34 2.84 0.67
CA LYS A 97 21.00 3.12 -0.63
C LYS A 97 20.01 3.62 -1.67
N GLN A 98 18.76 3.16 -1.62
CA GLN A 98 17.73 3.50 -2.59
C GLN A 98 17.09 4.87 -2.33
N GLU A 99 16.98 5.31 -1.07
CA GLU A 99 16.62 6.70 -0.71
C GLU A 99 17.60 7.72 -1.31
N GLY A 100 18.89 7.39 -1.40
CA GLY A 100 19.91 8.26 -2.01
C GLY A 100 19.83 8.40 -3.54
N GLN A 101 18.94 7.68 -4.22
CA GLN A 101 18.75 7.75 -5.68
C GLN A 101 17.42 8.44 -6.09
N LEU A 102 16.58 8.80 -5.12
CA LEU A 102 15.26 9.42 -5.35
C LEU A 102 15.21 10.91 -4.95
N LEU A 103 16.37 11.53 -4.69
CA LEU A 103 16.58 12.98 -4.53
C LEU A 103 17.44 13.51 -5.67
#